data_AF-A0A7Y8E376-F1
#
_entry.id   AF-A0A7Y8E376-F1
#
_cell.length_a   1.000
_cell.length_b   1.000
_cell.length_c   1.000
_cell.angle_alpha   90.00
_cell.angle_beta   90.00
_cell.angle_gamma   90.00
#
_symmetry.space_group_name_H-M   'P 1'
#
loop_
_entity.id
_entity.type
_entity.pdbx_description
1 polymer ?
#
loop_
_entity_poly.entity_id
_entity_poly.type
_entity_poly.pdbx_seq_one_letter_code
_entity_poly.pdbx_strand_id
1 'polypeptide(L)' 'MPNSDLLPSLLSKLYENQLALEASIVEIANWVEQRGSADVAENVRGALHTIDENEEFIKLTLAVLMAPD' A
#
# COMPACT_ATOMS: atom_id res chain seq x y z
N MET A 1 8.67 20.07 -18.73
CA MET A 1 7.90 19.46 -19.84
C MET A 1 6.43 19.64 -19.52
N PRO A 2 5.51 19.82 -20.48
CA PRO A 2 4.09 19.80 -20.16
C PRO A 2 3.76 18.46 -19.48
N ASN A 3 3.06 18.51 -18.34
CA ASN A 3 2.64 17.37 -17.52
C ASN A 3 3.68 16.69 -16.61
N SER A 4 4.87 17.26 -16.37
CA SER A 4 5.84 16.70 -15.40
C SER A 4 5.25 16.50 -14.00
N ASP A 5 4.28 17.35 -13.63
CA ASP A 5 3.69 17.37 -12.29
C ASP A 5 2.60 16.28 -12.12
N LEU A 6 2.20 15.62 -13.21
CA LEU A 6 1.22 14.53 -13.16
C LEU A 6 1.84 13.25 -12.60
N LEU A 7 3.14 13.02 -12.78
CA LEU A 7 3.78 11.79 -12.29
C LEU A 7 3.81 11.72 -10.75
N PRO A 8 4.30 12.73 -10.00
CA PRO A 8 4.19 12.73 -8.54
C PRO A 8 2.74 12.65 -8.06
N SER A 9 1.82 13.34 -8.75
CA SER A 9 0.39 13.31 -8.41
C SER A 9 -0.22 11.90 -8.55
N LEU A 10 0.11 11.20 -9.63
CA LEU A 10 -0.33 9.82 -9.87
C LEU A 10 0.27 8.85 -8.85
N LEU A 11 1.57 8.97 -8.55
CA LEU A 11 2.23 8.16 -7.55
C LEU A 11 1.65 8.39 -6.14
N SER A 12 1.29 9.62 -5.79
CA SER A 12 0.58 9.92 -4.53
C SER A 12 -0.77 9.20 -4.45
N LYS A 13 -1.53 9.14 -5.55
CA LYS A 13 -2.79 8.39 -5.59
C LYS A 13 -2.59 6.87 -5.53
N LEU A 14 -1.51 6.36 -6.11
CA LEU A 14 -1.16 4.95 -5.96
C LEU A 14 -0.74 4.62 -4.53
N TYR A 15 0.01 5.50 -3.86
CA TYR A 15 0.38 5.36 -2.45
C TYR A 15 -0.87 5.32 -1.54
N GLU A 16 -1.79 6.28 -1.72
CA GLU A 16 -3.07 6.29 -0.99
C GLU A 16 -3.87 5.00 -1.21
N ASN A 17 -3.86 4.46 -2.44
CA ASN A 17 -4.51 3.20 -2.74
C ASN A 17 -3.85 2.01 -2.02
N GLN A 18 -2.52 1.95 -1.91
CA GLN A 18 -1.85 0.88 -1.14
C GLN A 18 -2.30 0.88 0.32
N LEU A 19 -2.29 2.04 0.97
CA LEU A 19 -2.75 2.19 2.35
C LEU A 19 -4.22 1.77 2.53
N ALA A 20 -5.10 2.20 1.63
CA ALA A 20 -6.52 1.86 1.70
C ALA A 20 -6.75 0.36 1.49
N LEU A 21 -6.04 -0.25 0.54
CA LEU A 21 -6.13 -1.69 0.26
C LEU A 21 -5.61 -2.49 1.45
N GLU A 22 -4.41 -2.16 1.96
CA GLU A 22 -3.82 -2.81 3.13
C GLU A 22 -4.79 -2.77 4.31
N ALA A 23 -5.27 -1.59 4.70
CA ALA A 23 -6.19 -1.42 5.82
C ALA A 23 -7.48 -2.25 5.65
N SER A 24 -8.06 -2.25 4.45
CA SER A 24 -9.28 -3.02 4.17
C SER A 24 -9.05 -4.54 4.25
N ILE A 25 -7.89 -5.02 3.78
CA ILE A 25 -7.54 -6.44 3.79
C ILE A 25 -7.17 -6.88 5.22
N VAL A 26 -6.46 -6.05 5.99
CA VAL A 26 -6.17 -6.30 7.41
C VAL A 26 -7.46 -6.42 8.22
N GLU A 27 -8.44 -5.53 8.00
CA GLU A 27 -9.72 -5.60 8.69
C GLU A 27 -10.48 -6.90 8.36
N ILE A 28 -10.47 -7.32 7.08
CA ILE A 28 -11.05 -8.61 6.67
C ILE A 28 -10.29 -9.78 7.31
N ALA A 29 -8.96 -9.76 7.33
CA ALA A 29 -8.14 -10.80 7.95
C ALA A 29 -8.45 -10.93 9.45
N ASN A 30 -8.56 -9.81 10.16
CA ASN A 30 -8.97 -9.77 11.57
C ASN A 30 -10.37 -10.40 11.76
N TRP A 31 -11.33 -10.05 10.89
CA TRP A 31 -12.70 -10.56 10.94
C TRP A 31 -12.78 -12.07 10.69
N VAL A 32 -11.95 -12.60 9.80
CA VAL A 32 -11.80 -14.02 9.50
C VAL A 32 -11.15 -14.76 10.68
N GLU A 33 -10.09 -14.19 11.26
CA GLU A 33 -9.40 -14.75 12.43
C GLU A 33 -10.33 -14.89 13.64
N GLN A 34 -11.11 -13.84 13.93
CA GLN A 34 -12.12 -13.84 15.01
C GLN A 34 -13.20 -14.92 14.84
N ARG A 35 -13.37 -15.47 13.64
CA ARG A 35 -14.31 -16.55 13.32
C ARG A 35 -13.68 -17.93 13.33
N GLY A 36 -12.42 -18.03 13.79
CA GLY A 36 -11.72 -19.30 13.99
C GLY A 36 -10.90 -19.77 12.79
N SER A 37 -10.71 -18.93 11.77
CA SER A 37 -9.88 -19.23 10.60
C SER A 37 -8.55 -18.50 10.66
N ALA A 38 -7.75 -18.81 11.69
CA ALA A 38 -6.47 -18.16 11.94
C ALA A 38 -5.43 -18.44 10.83
N ASP A 39 -5.46 -19.64 10.25
CA ASP A 39 -4.62 -20.05 9.12
C ASP A 39 -4.91 -19.21 7.86
N VAL A 40 -6.18 -18.94 7.58
CA VAL A 40 -6.57 -18.06 6.47
C VAL A 40 -6.11 -16.62 6.74
N ALA A 41 -6.28 -16.13 7.95
CA ALA A 41 -5.83 -14.79 8.32
C ALA A 41 -4.30 -14.65 8.22
N GLU A 42 -3.55 -15.66 8.66
CA GLU A 42 -2.09 -15.72 8.52
C GLU A 42 -1.67 -15.68 7.05
N ASN A 43 -2.30 -16.49 6.19
CA ASN A 43 -2.02 -16.49 4.75
C ASN A 43 -2.30 -15.12 4.10
N VAL A 44 -3.40 -14.46 4.50
CA VAL A 44 -3.72 -13.11 4.01
C VAL A 44 -2.67 -12.11 4.47
N ARG A 45 -2.24 -12.14 5.74
CA ARG A 45 -1.16 -11.26 6.24
C ARG A 45 0.18 -11.55 5.58
N GLY A 46 0.49 -12.80 5.27
CA GLY A 46 1.68 -13.15 4.48
C GLY A 46 1.64 -12.55 3.08
N ALA A 47 0.48 -12.55 2.43
CA ALA A 47 0.29 -11.94 1.11
C ALA A 47 0.32 -10.40 1.15
N LEU A 48 -0.08 -9.78 2.27
CA LEU A 48 -0.01 -8.33 2.47
C LEU A 48 1.41 -7.78 2.39
N HIS A 49 2.43 -8.60 2.64
CA HIS A 49 3.83 -8.17 2.54
C HIS A 49 4.17 -7.52 1.19
N THR A 50 3.59 -8.00 0.08
CA THR A 50 3.78 -7.37 -1.24
C THR A 50 3.15 -5.99 -1.34
N ILE A 51 2.06 -5.71 -0.62
CA ILE A 51 1.48 -4.36 -0.55
C ILE A 51 2.43 -3.45 0.23
N ASP A 52 2.97 -3.90 1.36
CA ASP A 52 3.92 -3.13 2.18
C ASP A 52 5.17 -2.73 1.38
N GLU A 53 5.78 -3.68 0.65
CA GLU A 53 6.95 -3.41 -0.20
C GLU A 53 6.64 -2.37 -1.29
N ASN A 54 5.45 -2.44 -1.89
CA ASN A 54 5.02 -1.48 -2.90
C ASN A 54 4.74 -0.09 -2.28
N GLU A 55 4.12 -0.06 -1.11
CA GLU A 55 3.83 1.16 -0.34
C GLU A 55 5.13 1.91 -0.02
N GLU A 56 6.13 1.18 0.51
CA GLU A 56 7.45 1.72 0.84
C GLU A 56 8.18 2.23 -0.40
N PHE A 57 8.20 1.44 -1.47
CA PHE A 57 8.89 1.84 -2.71
C PHE A 57 8.27 3.08 -3.35
N ILE A 58 6.94 3.18 -3.40
CA ILE A 58 6.24 4.36 -3.93
C ILE A 58 6.54 5.58 -3.06
N LYS A 59 6.51 5.43 -1.72
CA LYS A 59 6.82 6.50 -0.78
C LYS A 59 8.24 7.06 -0.96
N LEU A 60 9.22 6.17 -1.09
CA LEU A 60 10.61 6.53 -1.38
C LEU A 60 10.73 7.27 -2.71
N THR A 61 10.07 6.76 -3.75
CA THR A 61 10.07 7.38 -5.09
C THR A 61 9.47 8.78 -5.06
N LEU A 62 8.35 8.97 -4.35
CA LEU A 62 7.74 10.29 -4.15
C LEU A 62 8.69 11.24 -3.42
N ALA A 63 9.35 10.78 -2.36
CA ALA A 63 10.30 11.60 -1.61
C ALA A 63 11.46 12.08 -2.50
N VAL A 64 11.98 11.21 -3.37
CA VAL A 64 13.03 11.56 -4.34
C VAL A 64 12.53 12.55 -5.38
N LEU A 65 11.34 12.32 -5.96
CA LEU A 65 10.77 13.20 -7.00
C LEU A 65 10.39 14.60 -6.49
N MET A 66 10.09 14.71 -5.20
CA MET A 66 9.67 15.97 -4.56
C MET A 66 10.82 16.68 -3.82
N ALA A 67 12.01 16.08 -3.78
CA ALA A 67 13.16 16.71 -3.16
C ALA A 67 13.54 17.99 -3.92
N PRO A 68 13.81 19.10 -3.22
CA PRO A 68 14.40 20.27 -3.87
C PRO A 68 15.81 19.95 -4.39
N ASP A 69 16.18 20.56 -5.51
CA ASP A 69 17.54 20.51 -6.07
C ASP A 69 18.60 21.11 -5.12
#